data_AF-A0A556MGR3-F1
#
_entry.id   AF-A0A556MGR3-F1
#
_cell.length_a   1.000
_cell.length_b   1.000
_cell.length_c   1.000
_cell.angle_alpha   90.00
_cell.angle_beta   90.00
_cell.angle_gamma   90.00
#
_symmetry.space_group_name_H-M   'P 1'
#
loop_
_entity.id
_entity.type
_entity.pdbx_description
1 polymer ?
#
loop_
_entity_poly.entity_id
_entity_poly.type
_entity_poly.pdbx_seq_one_letter_code
_entity_poly.pdbx_strand_id
1 'polypeptide(L)'
;MKTNIILLIQDDIKISRLIGVLENLDISAGSYYLGNVTVIFSLMGISNTEANQEFYQLLIEKADDLENYRTPKALMELAEEVYGKLGELS
;
A
#
# COMPACT_ATOMS: atom_id res chain seq x y z
N MET A 1 11.89 5.86 -12.04
CA MET A 1 10.41 5.80 -11.99
C MET A 1 9.94 4.65 -11.11
N LYS A 2 10.31 3.39 -11.41
CA LYS A 2 10.06 2.21 -10.55
C LYS A 2 10.32 2.46 -9.06
N THR A 3 11.50 2.96 -8.70
CA THR A 3 11.87 3.24 -7.30
C THR A 3 10.90 4.19 -6.59
N ASN A 4 10.41 5.23 -7.26
CA ASN A 4 9.46 6.18 -6.66
C ASN A 4 8.10 5.52 -6.43
N ILE A 5 7.65 4.66 -7.35
CA ILE A 5 6.40 3.91 -7.21
C ILE A 5 6.50 2.95 -6.02
N ILE A 6 7.61 2.24 -5.89
CA ILE A 6 7.85 1.34 -4.74
C ILE A 6 7.84 2.11 -3.42
N LEU A 7 8.45 3.31 -3.38
CA LEU A 7 8.41 4.15 -2.18
C LEU A 7 7.00 4.60 -1.84
N LEU A 8 6.19 5.01 -2.83
CA LEU A 8 4.78 5.36 -2.62
C LEU A 8 3.97 4.16 -2.08
N ILE A 9 4.19 2.96 -2.63
CA ILE A 9 3.57 1.73 -2.14
C ILE A 9 3.98 1.46 -0.68
N GLN A 10 5.28 1.60 -0.37
CA GLN A 10 5.79 1.41 0.98
C GLN A 10 5.17 2.40 1.97
N ASP A 11 4.95 3.65 1.56
CA ASP A 11 4.33 4.65 2.41
C ASP A 11 2.84 4.37 2.64
N ASP A 12 2.10 3.92 1.63
CA ASP A 12 0.71 3.45 1.80
C ASP A 12 0.62 2.25 2.75
N ILE A 13 1.56 1.30 2.67
CA ILE A 13 1.64 0.19 3.62
C ILE A 13 1.82 0.70 5.06
N LYS A 14 2.74 1.65 5.29
CA LYS A 14 2.96 2.21 6.64
C LYS A 14 1.72 2.95 7.15
N ILE A 15 1.05 3.69 6.28
CA ILE A 15 -0.16 4.45 6.59
C ILE A 15 -1.30 3.50 6.94
N SER A 16 -1.54 2.46 6.15
CA SER A 16 -2.57 1.44 6.42
C SER A 16 -2.38 0.82 7.80
N ARG A 17 -1.14 0.43 8.13
CA ARG A 17 -0.81 -0.12 9.44
C ARG A 17 -1.03 0.88 10.58
N LEU A 18 -0.66 2.14 10.38
CA LEU A 18 -0.89 3.19 11.37
C LEU A 18 -2.38 3.37 11.61
N ILE A 19 -3.19 3.44 10.54
CA ILE A 19 -4.65 3.53 10.61
C ILE A 19 -5.22 2.36 11.41
N GLY A 20 -4.85 1.12 11.07
CA GLY A 20 -5.34 -0.07 11.79
C GLY A 20 -4.98 -0.08 13.28
N VAL A 21 -3.77 0.39 13.65
CA VAL A 21 -3.40 0.52 15.07
C VAL A 21 -4.20 1.60 15.77
N LEU A 22 -4.43 2.75 15.13
CA LEU A 22 -5.21 3.85 15.71
C LEU A 22 -6.68 3.46 15.90
N GLU A 23 -7.26 2.78 14.92
CA GLU A 23 -8.64 2.27 15.00
C GLU A 23 -8.81 1.25 16.14
N ASN A 24 -7.83 0.36 16.34
CA ASN A 24 -7.82 -0.57 17.48
C ASN A 24 -7.74 0.14 18.85
N LEU A 25 -7.35 1.41 18.88
CA LEU A 25 -7.29 2.24 20.08
C LEU A 25 -8.48 3.20 20.21
N ASP A 26 -9.51 3.05 19.36
CA ASP A 26 -10.64 3.98 19.23
C ASP A 26 -10.21 5.42 18.90
N ILE A 27 -9.05 5.59 18.24
CA ILE A 27 -8.55 6.88 17.78
C ILE A 27 -8.96 7.08 16.32
N SER A 28 -9.64 8.19 16.03
CA SER A 28 -10.02 8.54 14.66
C SER A 28 -8.78 8.72 13.77
N ALA A 29 -8.68 7.89 12.74
CA ALA A 29 -7.55 7.87 11.80
C ALA A 29 -7.84 8.59 10.46
N GLY A 30 -9.00 9.27 10.35
CA GLY A 30 -9.54 9.79 9.08
C GLY A 30 -8.67 10.80 8.31
N SER A 31 -7.58 11.30 8.90
CA SER A 31 -6.67 12.26 8.29
C SER A 31 -5.38 11.66 7.72
N TYR A 32 -5.15 10.34 7.85
CA TYR A 32 -3.90 9.72 7.40
C TYR A 32 -3.93 9.19 5.96
N TYR A 33 -5.08 9.15 5.31
CA TYR A 33 -5.21 8.67 3.94
C TYR A 33 -4.66 9.69 2.94
N LEU A 34 -3.48 9.42 2.35
CA LEU A 34 -2.81 10.32 1.40
C LEU A 34 -3.25 10.12 -0.07
N GLY A 35 -4.04 9.07 -0.36
CA GLY A 35 -4.49 8.77 -1.72
C GLY A 35 -3.39 8.37 -2.70
N ASN A 36 -2.27 7.81 -2.21
CA ASN A 36 -1.14 7.44 -3.07
C ASN A 36 -1.54 6.42 -4.13
N VAL A 37 -2.54 5.55 -3.86
CA VAL A 37 -3.10 4.61 -4.84
C VAL A 37 -3.44 5.26 -6.20
N THR A 38 -4.04 6.46 -6.20
CA THR A 38 -4.42 7.14 -7.46
C THR A 38 -3.18 7.58 -8.24
N VAL A 39 -2.14 8.03 -7.52
CA VAL A 39 -0.86 8.44 -8.12
C VAL A 39 -0.10 7.22 -8.63
N ILE A 40 -0.04 6.14 -7.85
CA ILE A 40 0.59 4.86 -8.22
C ILE A 40 -0.03 4.32 -9.50
N PHE A 41 -1.36 4.24 -9.57
CA PHE A 41 -2.06 3.74 -10.76
C PHE A 41 -1.79 4.60 -11.99
N SER A 42 -1.84 5.92 -11.83
CA SER A 42 -1.53 6.87 -12.92
C SER A 42 -0.09 6.69 -13.43
N LEU A 43 0.88 6.51 -12.53
CA LEU A 43 2.29 6.28 -12.90
C LEU A 43 2.52 4.92 -13.58
N MET A 44 1.69 3.93 -13.28
CA MET A 44 1.77 2.58 -13.84
C MET A 44 0.88 2.37 -15.08
N GLY A 45 0.05 3.35 -15.45
CA GLY A 45 -0.93 3.20 -16.54
C GLY A 45 -2.10 2.28 -16.21
N ILE A 46 -2.36 2.03 -14.92
CA ILE A 46 -3.44 1.17 -14.44
C ILE A 46 -4.74 2.00 -14.38
N SER A 47 -5.85 1.41 -14.81
CA SER A 47 -7.16 2.06 -14.72
C SER A 47 -7.62 2.16 -13.26
N ASN A 48 -8.16 3.31 -12.87
CA ASN A 48 -8.63 3.56 -11.50
C ASN A 48 -10.06 3.05 -11.28
N THR A 49 -10.26 1.74 -11.45
CA THR A 49 -11.53 1.05 -11.21
C THR A 49 -11.64 0.59 -9.76
N GLU A 50 -12.86 0.41 -9.26
CA GLU A 50 -13.13 -0.14 -7.92
C GLU A 50 -12.42 -1.50 -7.72
N ALA A 51 -12.53 -2.41 -8.69
CA ALA A 51 -11.87 -3.71 -8.65
C ALA A 51 -10.33 -3.61 -8.50
N ASN A 52 -9.68 -2.65 -9.17
CA ASN A 52 -8.24 -2.45 -9.04
C ASN A 52 -7.88 -1.84 -7.67
N GLN A 53 -8.70 -0.92 -7.15
CA GLN A 53 -8.51 -0.36 -5.81
C GLN A 53 -8.66 -1.42 -4.72
N GLU A 54 -9.69 -2.27 -4.81
CA GLU A 54 -9.88 -3.41 -3.90
C GLU A 54 -8.72 -4.38 -3.98
N PHE A 55 -8.26 -4.71 -5.20
CA PHE A 55 -7.09 -5.56 -5.37
C PHE A 55 -5.85 -4.97 -4.71
N TYR A 56 -5.59 -3.68 -4.91
CA TYR A 56 -4.47 -3.00 -4.27
C TYR A 56 -4.57 -3.01 -2.74
N GLN A 57 -5.75 -2.71 -2.21
CA GLN A 57 -6.03 -2.72 -0.77
C GLN A 57 -5.71 -4.10 -0.16
N LEU A 58 -6.18 -5.19 -0.79
CA LEU A 58 -5.88 -6.57 -0.37
C LEU A 58 -4.38 -6.88 -0.37
N LEU A 59 -3.61 -6.29 -1.29
CA LEU A 59 -2.17 -6.50 -1.35
C LEU A 59 -1.42 -5.80 -0.21
N ILE A 60 -1.85 -4.59 0.16
CA ILE A 60 -1.20 -3.83 1.23
C ILE A 60 -1.66 -4.27 2.63
N GLU A 61 -2.87 -4.81 2.78
CA GLU A 61 -3.37 -5.42 4.02
C GLU A 61 -2.55 -6.64 4.46
N LYS A 62 -1.82 -7.30 3.54
CA LYS A 62 -0.82 -8.32 3.91
C LYS A 62 0.20 -7.80 4.93
N ALA A 63 0.46 -6.50 4.93
CA ALA A 63 1.40 -5.86 5.85
C ALA A 63 0.91 -5.80 7.31
N ASP A 64 -0.36 -6.13 7.56
CA ASP A 64 -0.91 -6.25 8.92
C ASP A 64 -0.34 -7.44 9.68
N ASP A 65 0.32 -8.38 8.98
CA ASP A 65 1.18 -9.38 9.59
C ASP A 65 2.46 -8.72 10.17
N LEU A 66 2.33 -8.26 11.42
CA LEU A 66 3.38 -7.57 12.15
C LEU A 66 4.62 -8.44 12.42
N GLU A 67 4.49 -9.76 12.39
CA GLU A 67 5.61 -10.68 12.59
C GLU A 67 6.48 -10.73 11.34
N ASN A 68 5.86 -10.89 10.17
CA ASN A 68 6.57 -11.02 8.90
C ASN A 68 7.08 -9.70 8.32
N TYR A 69 6.41 -8.57 8.61
CA TYR A 69 6.75 -7.26 8.04
C TYR A 69 7.24 -6.24 9.07
N ARG A 70 7.95 -6.68 10.11
CA ARG A 70 8.45 -5.81 11.19
C ARG A 70 9.64 -4.92 10.81
N THR A 71 10.42 -5.32 9.80
CA THR A 71 11.67 -4.63 9.45
C THR A 71 11.48 -3.73 8.23
N PRO A 72 12.27 -2.63 8.10
CA PRO A 72 12.26 -1.81 6.89
C PRO A 72 12.57 -2.60 5.62
N LYS A 73 13.42 -3.63 5.71
CA LYS A 73 13.75 -4.52 4.60
C LYS A 73 12.54 -5.35 4.17
N ALA A 74 11.84 -5.99 5.11
CA ALA A 74 10.65 -6.78 4.80
C ALA A 74 9.53 -5.92 4.19
N LEU A 75 9.36 -4.68 4.67
CA LEU A 75 8.43 -3.72 4.08
C LEU A 75 8.80 -3.34 2.65
N MET A 76 10.09 -3.20 2.36
CA MET A 76 10.57 -2.94 1.00
C MET A 76 10.32 -4.13 0.08
N GLU A 77 10.59 -5.35 0.55
CA GLU A 77 10.34 -6.59 -0.21
C GLU A 77 8.84 -6.77 -0.52
N LEU A 78 7.96 -6.46 0.44
CA LEU A 78 6.51 -6.46 0.19
C LEU A 78 6.12 -5.39 -0.84
N ALA A 79 6.65 -4.17 -0.73
CA ALA A 79 6.37 -3.11 -1.70
C ALA A 79 6.83 -3.49 -3.13
N GLU A 80 7.94 -4.22 -3.25
CA GLU A 80 8.39 -4.79 -4.54
C GLU A 80 7.45 -5.88 -5.06
N GLU A 81 6.95 -6.77 -4.19
CA GLU A 81 5.93 -7.78 -4.55
C GLU A 81 4.66 -7.11 -5.07
N VAL A 82 4.15 -6.12 -4.34
CA VAL A 82 2.96 -5.35 -4.70
C VAL A 82 3.17 -4.67 -6.06
N TYR A 83 4.31 -4.02 -6.28
CA TYR A 83 4.66 -3.43 -7.57
C TYR A 83 4.64 -4.45 -8.71
N GLY A 84 5.21 -5.65 -8.48
CA GLY A 84 5.21 -6.73 -9.46
C GLY A 84 3.80 -7.15 -9.85
N LYS A 85 2.93 -7.36 -8.85
CA LYS A 85 1.53 -7.75 -9.06
C LYS A 85 0.71 -6.67 -9.76
N LEU A 86 0.92 -5.40 -9.42
CA LEU A 86 0.28 -4.29 -10.11
C LEU A 86 0.69 -4.20 -11.59
N GLY A 87 1.94 -4.56 -11.91
CA GLY A 87 2.43 -4.63 -13.28
C GLY A 87 1.76 -5.70 -14.16
N GLU A 88 1.01 -6.62 -13.57
CA GLU A 88 0.19 -7.60 -14.30
C GLU A 88 -1.16 -7.01 -14.76
N LEU A 89 -1.53 -5.82 -14.25
CA LEU A 89 -2.78 -5.11 -14.55
C LEU A 89 -2.63 -3.98 -15.58
N SER A 90 -1.39 -3.58 -15.89
CA SER A 90 -1.02 -2.55 -16.86
C SER A 90 -0.88 -3.13 -18.27
#